data_AF-A0A6J5FAF4-F1
#
_entry.id   AF-A0A6J5FAF4-F1
#
_cell.length_a   1.000
_cell.length_b   1.000
_cell.length_c   1.000
_cell.angle_alpha   90.00
_cell.angle_beta   90.00
_cell.angle_gamma   90.00
#
_symmetry.space_group_name_H-M   'P 1'
#
loop_
_entity.id
_entity.type
_entity.pdbx_description
1 polymer ?
#
loop_
_entity_poly.entity_id
_entity_poly.type
_entity_poly.pdbx_seq_one_letter_code
_entity_poly.pdbx_strand_id
1 'polypeptide(L)' 'MGPRTPVKEGDFFRQPLREQINLKHPLVRLAELINWDRLGVAMSESFVSHKG' A
#
# COMPACT_ATOMS: atom_id res chain seq x y z
N MET A 1 -30.31 14.22 -18.86
CA MET A 1 -29.10 13.82 -18.09
C MET A 1 -27.98 13.61 -19.10
N GLY A 2 -27.00 14.51 -19.18
CA GLY A 2 -25.91 14.42 -20.14
C GLY A 2 -24.88 13.35 -19.76
N PRO A 3 -24.10 12.82 -20.72
CA PRO A 3 -23.11 11.79 -20.47
C PRO A 3 -22.05 12.30 -19.48
N ARG A 4 -21.81 11.55 -18.39
CA ARG A 4 -20.72 11.84 -17.46
C ARG A 4 -19.40 11.63 -18.19
N THR A 5 -18.55 12.65 -18.20
CA THR A 5 -17.18 12.53 -18.69
C THR A 5 -16.46 11.44 -17.90
N PRO A 6 -15.83 10.45 -18.56
CA PRO A 6 -15.01 9.48 -17.86
C PRO A 6 -13.85 10.23 -17.22
N VAL A 7 -13.77 10.17 -15.89
CA VAL A 7 -12.62 10.67 -15.15
C VAL A 7 -11.44 9.86 -15.65
N LYS A 8 -10.43 10.52 -16.24
CA LYS A 8 -9.17 9.86 -16.61
C LYS A 8 -8.63 9.22 -15.34
N GLU A 9 -8.50 7.90 -15.36
CA GLU A 9 -7.89 7.07 -14.33
C GLU A 9 -6.49 7.62 -14.06
N GLY A 10 -6.43 8.56 -13.11
CA GLY A 10 -5.25 9.35 -12.85
C GLY A 10 -4.33 8.51 -12.00
N ASP A 11 -3.46 7.73 -12.65
CA ASP A 11 -2.24 7.11 -12.13
C ASP A 11 -2.23 7.05 -10.58
N PHE A 12 -3.13 6.21 -10.03
CA PHE A 12 -3.57 6.27 -8.63
C PHE A 12 -2.43 6.00 -7.64
N PHE A 13 -1.26 5.57 -8.11
CA PHE A 13 -0.08 5.26 -7.31
C PHE A 13 0.99 6.36 -7.32
N ARG A 14 0.74 7.52 -7.96
CA ARG A 14 1.74 8.60 -8.02
C ARG A 14 2.03 9.23 -6.67
N GLN A 15 1.01 9.29 -5.80
CA GLN A 15 1.17 9.85 -4.47
C GLN A 15 1.55 8.73 -3.50
N PRO A 16 2.57 8.94 -2.65
CA PRO A 16 2.89 8.01 -1.58
C PRO A 16 1.64 7.61 -0.80
N LEU A 17 1.48 6.32 -0.49
CA LEU A 17 0.30 5.80 0.22
C LEU A 17 -0.02 6.60 1.50
N ARG A 18 1.01 7.13 2.18
CA ARG A 18 0.87 7.97 3.38
C ARG A 18 0.09 9.25 3.15
N GLU A 19 0.08 9.78 1.93
CA GLU A 19 -0.68 10.97 1.52
C GLU A 19 -2.13 10.63 1.15
N GLN A 20 -2.42 9.34 0.88
CA GLN A 20 -3.73 8.86 0.44
C GLN A 20 -4.59 8.30 1.57
N ILE A 21 -3.99 8.03 2.74
CA ILE A 21 -4.68 7.41 3.88
C ILE A 21 -4.65 8.32 5.12
N ASN A 22 -5.67 8.18 5.98
CA ASN A 22 -5.68 8.88 7.26
C ASN A 22 -4.74 8.20 8.27
N LEU A 23 -3.56 8.79 8.48
CA LEU A 23 -2.56 8.28 9.44
C LEU A 23 -3.04 8.29 10.90
N LYS A 24 -4.09 9.05 11.24
CA LYS A 24 -4.70 9.05 12.59
C LYS A 24 -5.66 7.88 12.79
N HIS A 25 -6.03 7.16 11.72
CA HIS A 25 -7.01 6.09 11.80
C HIS A 25 -6.47 4.94 12.68
N PRO A 26 -7.27 4.39 13.62
CA PRO A 26 -6.79 3.38 14.56
C PRO A 26 -6.10 2.17 13.89
N LEU A 27 -6.67 1.67 12.78
CA LEU A 27 -6.07 0.55 12.03
C LEU A 27 -4.71 0.91 11.40
N VAL A 28 -4.52 2.15 10.97
CA VAL A 28 -3.24 2.59 10.38
C VAL A 28 -2.18 2.70 11.48
N ARG A 29 -2.56 3.10 12.69
CA ARG A 29 -1.64 3.17 13.83
C ARG A 29 -1.16 1.79 14.29
N LEU A 30 -1.92 0.72 14.05
CA LEU A 30 -1.46 -0.64 14.34
C LEU A 30 -0.18 -1.01 13.57
N ALA A 31 0.07 -0.38 12.42
CA ALA A 31 1.31 -0.57 11.67
C ALA A 31 2.56 -0.19 12.47
N GLU A 32 2.45 0.74 13.43
CA GLU A 32 3.56 1.15 14.31
C GLU A 32 3.93 0.05 15.32
N LEU A 33 3.01 -0.89 15.59
CA LEU A 33 3.24 -2.01 16.51
C LEU A 33 3.85 -3.24 15.81
N ILE A 34 3.87 -3.24 14.47
CA ILE A 34 4.41 -4.37 13.69
C ILE A 34 5.94 -4.31 13.74
N ASN A 35 6.55 -5.42 14.13
CA ASN A 35 7.99 -5.61 13.92
C ASN A 35 8.25 -5.92 12.45
N TRP A 36 8.49 -4.87 11.66
CA TRP A 36 8.70 -4.94 10.22
C TRP A 36 9.96 -5.72 9.84
N ASP A 37 11.03 -5.64 10.64
CA ASP A 37 12.27 -6.39 10.39
C ASP A 37 12.03 -7.90 10.49
N ARG A 38 11.37 -8.35 11.56
CA ARG A 38 11.03 -9.76 11.75
C ARG A 38 10.06 -10.26 10.67
N LEU A 39 9.09 -9.43 10.29
CA LEU A 39 8.13 -9.78 9.23
C LEU A 39 8.84 -9.92 7.88
N GLY A 40 9.77 -9.01 7.56
CA GLY A 40 10.57 -9.05 6.33
C GLY A 40 11.36 -10.34 6.21
N VAL A 41 12.09 -10.73 7.27
CA VAL A 41 12.86 -11.99 7.30
C VAL A 41 11.95 -13.19 7.05
N ALA A 42 10.83 -13.31 7.77
CA ALA A 42 9.91 -14.44 7.63
C ALA A 42 9.26 -14.53 6.24
N MET A 43 8.98 -13.39 5.59
CA MET A 43 8.38 -13.37 4.25
C MET A 43 9.41 -13.58 3.15
N SER A 44 10.64 -13.07 3.28
CA SER A 44 11.70 -13.27 2.29
C SER A 44 12.07 -14.73 2.11
N GLU A 45 12.00 -15.54 3.17
CA GLU A 45 12.15 -17.00 3.09
C GLU A 45 11.08 -17.66 2.19
N SER A 46 9.88 -17.07 2.16
CA SER A 46 8.73 -17.59 1.39
C SER A 46 8.69 -17.07 -0.05
N PHE A 47 9.37 -15.96 -0.36
CA PHE A 47 9.33 -15.29 -1.66
C PHE A 47 10.69 -15.31 -2.38
N VAL A 48 11.31 -16.49 -2.45
CA VAL A 48 12.49 -16.70 -3.30
C VAL A 48 12.03 -16.80 -4.76
N SER A 49 12.26 -15.74 -5.55
CA SER A 49 12.07 -15.81 -7.02
C SER A 49 13.08 -16.79 -7.60
N HIS A 50 12.60 -17.91 -8.15
CA HIS A 50 13.44 -18.92 -8.81
C HIS A 50 13.76 -18.57 -10.27
N LYS A 51 13.35 -17.39 -10.75
CA LYS A 51 13.69 -16.92 -12.10
C LYS A 51 14.86 -15.95 -12.03
N GLY A 52 16.03 -16.45 -12.44
CA GLY A 52 17.14 -15.66 -12.95
C GLY A 52 17.00 -15.38 -14.44
#